data_AF-A0A1I7YHH2-F1
#
_entry.id   AF-A0A1I7YHH2-F1
#
_cell.length_a   1.000
_cell.length_b   1.000
_cell.length_c   1.000
_cell.angle_alpha   90.00
_cell.angle_beta   90.00
_cell.angle_gamma   90.00
#
_symmetry.space_group_name_H-M   'P 1'
#
loop_
_entity.id
_entity.type
_entity.pdbx_description
1 polymer ?
#
loop_
_entity_poly.entity_id
_entity_poly.type
_entity_poly.pdbx_seq_one_letter_code
_entity_poly.pdbx_strand_id
1 'polypeptide(L)'
;MPSHISHIVFSDLATRDHSWEKIRKVFKHAYENLHEKFDWYLRADDDAYIVMENLEKFVGQYDSSKPYLFGYRWNFYVKRGFADGGAYVISREALRQFYNEMRYNQTLCPEIHRAEEDQELAKCLSKIGVYPSKSTDAYGRQMFHHFHPLELESSFLFQFIAKYSFEKFEPFPHHYSRDTISMHHLSPFEMRMYHYLLYGVKYHNRTPTQPAPVVSDGNWAPLTTSGEIVKPQ
;
A
#
# COMPACT_ATOMS: atom_id res chain seq x y z
N MET A 1 -6.33 -24.64 3.55
CA MET A 1 -5.60 -24.38 2.30
C MET A 1 -5.93 -22.97 1.88
N PRO A 2 -4.97 -22.08 1.59
CA PRO A 2 -5.35 -20.83 0.96
C PRO A 2 -5.93 -21.20 -0.41
N SER A 3 -7.19 -20.84 -0.64
CA SER A 3 -7.80 -20.88 -1.96
C SER A 3 -6.84 -20.24 -2.96
N HIS A 4 -6.53 -20.93 -4.06
CA HIS A 4 -5.70 -20.38 -5.13
C HIS A 4 -6.16 -18.95 -5.48
N ILE A 5 -5.36 -17.95 -5.10
CA ILE A 5 -5.64 -16.55 -5.45
C ILE A 5 -5.34 -16.44 -6.94
N SER A 6 -6.35 -16.13 -7.75
CA SER A 6 -6.14 -15.96 -9.18
C SER A 6 -5.25 -14.75 -9.42
N HIS A 7 -4.05 -14.97 -9.96
CA HIS A 7 -3.16 -13.89 -10.38
C HIS A 7 -3.47 -13.48 -11.81
N ILE A 8 -3.53 -12.17 -12.05
CA ILE A 8 -3.62 -11.58 -13.38
C ILE A 8 -2.36 -10.77 -13.60
N VAL A 9 -1.66 -11.05 -14.69
CA VAL A 9 -0.38 -10.42 -15.00
C VAL A 9 -0.50 -9.66 -16.30
N PHE A 10 -0.11 -8.38 -16.28
CA PHE A 10 -0.01 -7.54 -17.48
C PHE A 10 1.47 -7.36 -17.84
N SER A 11 2.06 -8.36 -18.49
CA SER A 11 3.50 -8.41 -18.81
C SER A 11 3.99 -7.19 -19.61
N ASP A 12 3.15 -6.70 -20.52
CA ASP A 12 3.49 -5.59 -21.41
C ASP A 12 3.58 -4.25 -20.68
N LEU A 13 3.13 -4.18 -19.42
CA LEU A 13 3.14 -2.99 -18.59
C LEU A 13 4.08 -3.12 -17.38
N ALA A 14 5.07 -4.04 -17.43
CA ALA A 14 5.91 -4.34 -16.28
C ALA A 14 6.74 -3.14 -15.78
N THR A 15 7.10 -2.21 -16.66
CA THR A 15 8.01 -1.10 -16.32
C THR A 15 7.30 0.05 -15.59
N ARG A 16 8.10 0.86 -14.88
CA ARG A 16 7.63 2.08 -14.21
C ARG A 16 7.00 3.08 -15.17
N ASP A 17 7.49 3.17 -16.41
CA ASP A 17 6.96 4.04 -17.46
C ASP A 17 5.47 3.77 -17.75
N HIS A 18 4.96 2.59 -17.43
CA HIS A 18 3.57 2.19 -17.65
C HIS A 18 2.72 2.22 -16.38
N SER A 19 3.17 2.87 -15.29
CA SER A 19 2.47 2.81 -13.99
C SER A 19 1.01 3.25 -14.09
N TRP A 20 0.73 4.37 -14.76
CA TRP A 20 -0.65 4.84 -14.98
C TRP A 20 -1.48 3.89 -15.87
N GLU A 21 -0.92 3.42 -16.98
CA GLU A 21 -1.58 2.47 -17.88
C GLU A 21 -1.91 1.15 -17.15
N LYS A 22 -1.01 0.70 -16.28
CA LYS A 22 -1.16 -0.50 -15.45
C LYS A 22 -2.33 -0.34 -14.50
N ILE A 23 -2.40 0.74 -13.72
CA ILE A 23 -3.48 0.89 -12.74
C ILE A 23 -4.84 1.04 -13.41
N ARG A 24 -4.92 1.71 -14.58
CA ARG A 24 -6.16 1.81 -15.35
C ARG A 24 -6.68 0.43 -15.70
N LYS A 25 -5.81 -0.47 -16.20
CA LYS A 25 -6.19 -1.86 -16.50
C LYS A 25 -6.57 -2.65 -15.26
N VAL A 26 -5.83 -2.50 -14.16
CA VAL A 26 -6.12 -3.17 -12.87
C VAL A 26 -7.47 -2.71 -12.31
N PHE A 27 -7.74 -1.42 -12.22
CA PHE A 27 -9.01 -0.90 -11.72
C PHE A 27 -10.17 -1.12 -12.68
N LYS A 28 -9.93 -1.13 -13.99
CA LYS A 28 -10.91 -1.64 -14.96
C LYS A 28 -11.32 -3.07 -14.62
N HIS A 29 -10.34 -3.96 -14.44
CA HIS A 29 -10.61 -5.36 -14.11
C HIS A 29 -11.32 -5.51 -12.76
N ALA A 30 -10.82 -4.83 -11.72
CA ALA A 30 -11.40 -4.85 -10.39
C ALA A 30 -12.85 -4.37 -10.42
N TYR A 31 -13.15 -3.31 -11.17
CA TYR A 31 -14.51 -2.86 -11.32
C TYR A 31 -15.36 -3.88 -12.08
N GLU A 32 -15.00 -4.22 -13.33
CA GLU A 32 -15.85 -5.05 -14.20
C GLU A 32 -16.11 -6.47 -13.67
N ASN A 33 -15.21 -7.02 -12.83
CA ASN A 33 -15.28 -8.43 -12.42
C ASN A 33 -15.47 -8.64 -10.91
N LEU A 34 -15.09 -7.66 -10.08
CA LEU A 34 -14.97 -7.84 -8.64
C LEU A 34 -15.76 -6.82 -7.81
N HIS A 35 -16.27 -5.72 -8.40
CA HIS A 35 -16.84 -4.59 -7.64
C HIS A 35 -17.96 -4.97 -6.66
N GLU A 36 -18.81 -5.94 -7.03
CA GLU A 36 -19.92 -6.41 -6.20
C GLU A 36 -19.47 -7.38 -5.10
N LYS A 37 -18.27 -7.95 -5.21
CA LYS A 37 -17.75 -8.97 -4.29
C LYS A 37 -16.94 -8.39 -3.13
N PHE A 38 -16.34 -7.22 -3.31
CA PHE A 38 -15.47 -6.60 -2.30
C PHE A 38 -15.87 -5.16 -2.00
N ASP A 39 -15.73 -4.78 -0.73
CA ASP A 39 -15.98 -3.43 -0.23
C ASP A 39 -14.79 -2.48 -0.44
N TRP A 40 -13.58 -3.01 -0.41
CA TRP A 40 -12.33 -2.25 -0.40
C TRP A 40 -11.28 -2.90 -1.31
N TYR A 41 -10.48 -2.06 -1.96
CA TYR A 41 -9.44 -2.48 -2.92
C TYR A 41 -8.11 -1.85 -2.51
N LEU A 42 -7.14 -2.70 -2.18
CA LEU A 42 -5.79 -2.29 -1.81
C LEU A 42 -4.89 -2.28 -3.05
N ARG A 43 -4.18 -1.18 -3.25
CA ARG A 43 -3.05 -1.06 -4.19
C ARG A 43 -1.78 -0.89 -3.35
N ALA A 44 -0.75 -1.66 -3.65
CA ALA A 44 0.55 -1.55 -3.00
C ALA A 44 1.68 -1.94 -3.98
N ASP A 45 2.84 -1.33 -3.83
CA ASP A 45 4.06 -1.75 -4.52
C ASP A 45 4.59 -3.09 -3.95
N ASP A 46 5.44 -3.78 -4.72
CA ASP A 46 6.02 -5.07 -4.32
C ASP A 46 7.11 -4.96 -3.24
N ASP A 47 7.50 -3.73 -2.88
CA ASP A 47 8.37 -3.35 -1.76
C ASP A 47 7.60 -2.69 -0.59
N ALA A 48 6.26 -2.80 -0.57
CA ALA A 48 5.40 -2.36 0.53
C ALA A 48 4.94 -3.53 1.43
N TYR A 49 5.15 -3.42 2.74
CA TYR A 49 4.64 -4.37 3.72
C TYR A 49 3.36 -3.85 4.37
N ILE A 50 2.31 -4.66 4.35
CA ILE A 50 0.97 -4.29 4.84
C ILE A 50 0.60 -5.14 6.06
N VAL A 51 0.26 -4.49 7.17
CA VAL A 51 -0.33 -5.13 8.35
C VAL A 51 -1.84 -5.24 8.12
N MET A 52 -2.27 -6.37 7.56
CA MET A 52 -3.65 -6.55 7.09
C MET A 52 -4.71 -6.39 8.19
N GLU A 53 -4.42 -6.81 9.42
CA GLU A 53 -5.34 -6.66 10.55
C GLU A 53 -5.57 -5.20 10.92
N ASN A 54 -4.54 -4.36 10.81
CA ASN A 54 -4.65 -2.93 11.05
C ASN A 54 -5.42 -2.25 9.91
N LEU A 55 -5.19 -2.67 8.65
CA LEU A 55 -5.95 -2.19 7.50
C LEU A 55 -7.44 -2.53 7.65
N GLU A 56 -7.77 -3.79 7.95
CA GLU A 56 -9.15 -4.26 8.12
C GLU A 56 -9.86 -3.49 9.24
N LYS A 57 -9.21 -3.36 10.41
CA LYS A 57 -9.72 -2.58 11.54
C LYS A 57 -9.94 -1.11 11.17
N PHE A 58 -9.06 -0.52 10.36
CA PHE A 58 -9.18 0.87 9.94
C PHE A 58 -10.34 1.07 8.97
N VAL A 59 -10.40 0.30 7.87
CA VAL A 59 -11.45 0.47 6.85
C VAL A 59 -12.83 0.02 7.35
N GLY A 60 -12.90 -0.89 8.32
CA GLY A 60 -14.14 -1.32 8.97
C GLY A 60 -14.88 -0.21 9.74
N GLN A 61 -14.25 0.94 9.94
CA GLN A 61 -14.88 2.13 10.54
C GLN A 61 -15.63 3.01 9.52
N TYR A 62 -15.54 2.67 8.23
CA TYR A 62 -16.06 3.48 7.13
C TYR A 62 -17.05 2.70 6.28
N ASP A 63 -18.00 3.45 5.71
CA ASP A 63 -19.01 2.92 4.79
C ASP A 63 -18.44 2.88 3.36
N SER A 64 -18.23 1.67 2.82
CA SER A 64 -17.68 1.43 1.48
C SER A 64 -18.57 1.94 0.34
N SER A 65 -19.85 2.25 0.62
CA SER A 65 -20.77 2.90 -0.33
C SER A 65 -20.51 4.41 -0.50
N LYS A 66 -19.56 4.97 0.27
CA LYS A 66 -19.10 6.35 0.14
C LYS A 66 -17.70 6.38 -0.49
N PRO A 67 -17.36 7.46 -1.25
CA PRO A 67 -16.13 7.50 -2.02
C PRO A 67 -14.92 7.86 -1.15
N TYR A 68 -14.42 6.87 -0.42
CA TYR A 68 -13.18 6.97 0.34
C TYR A 68 -11.97 6.50 -0.47
N LEU A 69 -10.87 7.25 -0.31
CA LEU A 69 -9.50 6.91 -0.70
C LEU A 69 -8.63 7.19 0.52
N PHE A 70 -7.82 6.24 0.95
CA PHE A 70 -6.90 6.37 2.08
C PHE A 70 -5.50 5.96 1.69
N GLY A 71 -4.49 6.60 2.25
CA GLY A 71 -3.08 6.39 1.96
C GLY A 71 -2.27 7.55 2.53
N TYR A 72 -0.95 7.50 2.41
CA TYR A 72 -0.14 8.64 2.84
C TYR A 72 -0.46 9.86 1.99
N ARG A 73 -0.79 11.01 2.61
CA ARG A 73 -1.31 12.15 1.88
C ARG A 73 -0.26 13.25 1.69
N TRP A 74 0.12 13.47 0.44
CA TRP A 74 1.03 14.54 0.02
C TRP A 74 0.26 15.82 -0.36
N ASN A 75 0.88 17.01 -0.21
CA ASN A 75 0.21 18.32 -0.38
C ASN A 75 0.64 19.14 -1.62
N PHE A 76 1.56 18.64 -2.44
CA PHE A 76 2.21 19.45 -3.48
C PHE A 76 1.70 19.27 -4.92
N TYR A 77 0.78 18.33 -5.17
CA TYR A 77 0.34 18.01 -6.53
C TYR A 77 -1.08 18.49 -6.85
N VAL A 78 -2.06 18.09 -6.04
CA VAL A 78 -3.44 18.59 -6.11
C VAL A 78 -3.78 19.31 -4.82
N LYS A 79 -4.64 20.33 -4.90
CA LYS A 79 -4.94 21.27 -3.81
C LYS A 79 -5.37 20.61 -2.49
N ARG A 80 -6.07 19.47 -2.57
CA ARG A 80 -6.55 18.71 -1.39
C ARG A 80 -5.76 17.42 -1.13
N GLY A 81 -4.56 17.36 -1.70
CA GLY A 81 -3.61 16.28 -1.58
C GLY A 81 -3.92 15.04 -2.42
N PHE A 82 -2.91 14.19 -2.58
CA PHE A 82 -2.98 12.91 -3.27
C PHE A 82 -2.49 11.78 -2.37
N ALA A 83 -2.97 10.56 -2.60
CA ALA A 83 -2.51 9.37 -1.89
C ALA A 83 -1.24 8.87 -2.56
N ASP A 84 -0.21 8.61 -1.76
CA ASP A 84 1.09 8.14 -2.21
C ASP A 84 1.04 6.78 -2.93
N GLY A 85 1.90 6.62 -3.93
CA GLY A 85 2.01 5.39 -4.71
C GLY A 85 2.35 4.14 -3.89
N GLY A 86 3.12 4.21 -2.81
CA GLY A 86 3.61 3.00 -2.13
C GLY A 86 2.50 2.07 -1.64
N ALA A 87 1.47 2.64 -1.01
CA ALA A 87 0.23 1.92 -0.73
C ALA A 87 -0.97 2.86 -0.50
N TYR A 88 -2.11 2.50 -1.05
CA TYR A 88 -3.39 3.16 -0.78
C TYR A 88 -4.56 2.17 -0.91
N VAL A 89 -5.68 2.49 -0.27
CA VAL A 89 -6.91 1.70 -0.33
C VAL A 89 -8.07 2.57 -0.82
N ILE A 90 -8.84 2.03 -1.76
CA ILE A 90 -10.00 2.69 -2.38
C ILE A 90 -11.28 1.91 -2.07
N SER A 91 -12.32 2.64 -1.68
CA SER A 91 -13.67 2.07 -1.45
C SER A 91 -14.33 1.65 -2.75
N ARG A 92 -15.33 0.74 -2.66
CA ARG A 92 -16.16 0.35 -3.80
C ARG A 92 -16.77 1.54 -4.54
N GLU A 93 -17.31 2.51 -3.82
CA GLU A 93 -17.92 3.68 -4.46
C GLU A 93 -16.87 4.58 -5.14
N ALA A 94 -15.71 4.81 -4.53
CA ALA A 94 -14.65 5.57 -5.19
C ALA A 94 -14.10 4.84 -6.44
N LEU A 95 -13.97 3.52 -6.40
CA LEU A 95 -13.59 2.71 -7.57
C LEU A 95 -14.62 2.83 -8.69
N ARG A 96 -15.91 2.78 -8.37
CA ARG A 96 -17.01 2.98 -9.33
C ARG A 96 -16.92 4.33 -10.01
N GLN A 97 -16.73 5.40 -9.23
CA GLN A 97 -16.63 6.74 -9.79
C GLN A 97 -15.37 6.89 -10.65
N PHE A 98 -14.23 6.38 -10.18
CA PHE A 98 -12.99 6.35 -10.96
C PHE A 98 -13.14 5.63 -12.31
N TYR A 99 -13.75 4.44 -12.31
CA TYR A 99 -13.99 3.67 -13.53
C TYR A 99 -14.83 4.46 -14.55
N ASN A 100 -15.90 5.11 -14.09
CA ASN A 100 -16.76 5.92 -14.96
C ASN A 100 -15.98 7.10 -15.56
N GLU A 101 -15.18 7.81 -14.76
CA GLU A 101 -14.35 8.90 -15.25
C GLU A 101 -13.32 8.42 -16.28
N MET A 102 -12.63 7.33 -15.98
CA MET A 102 -11.67 6.69 -16.87
C MET A 102 -12.31 6.26 -18.21
N ARG A 103 -13.57 5.80 -18.19
CA ARG A 103 -14.28 5.30 -19.37
C ARG A 103 -14.83 6.42 -20.25
N TYR A 104 -15.46 7.43 -19.65
CA TYR A 104 -16.25 8.42 -20.40
C TYR A 104 -15.55 9.78 -20.57
N ASN A 105 -14.58 10.12 -19.71
CA ASN A 105 -13.98 11.44 -19.68
C ASN A 105 -12.47 11.39 -20.00
N GLN A 106 -12.13 11.03 -21.23
CA GLN A 106 -10.73 10.96 -21.70
C GLN A 106 -9.99 12.32 -21.61
N THR A 107 -10.70 13.44 -21.57
CA THR A 107 -10.08 14.76 -21.35
C THR A 107 -9.68 14.98 -19.89
N LEU A 108 -10.45 14.44 -18.94
CA LEU A 108 -10.20 14.62 -17.50
C LEU A 108 -9.31 13.52 -16.92
N CYS A 109 -9.37 12.33 -17.52
CA CYS A 109 -8.66 11.12 -17.10
C CYS A 109 -8.00 10.43 -18.31
N PRO A 110 -7.10 11.13 -19.04
CA PRO A 110 -6.51 10.60 -20.27
C PRO A 110 -5.62 9.39 -20.01
N GLU A 111 -5.55 8.49 -20.98
CA GLU A 111 -4.52 7.46 -20.99
C GLU A 111 -3.23 8.04 -21.58
N ILE A 112 -2.22 8.21 -20.72
CA ILE A 112 -0.93 8.81 -21.08
C ILE A 112 0.21 7.89 -20.65
N HIS A 113 1.19 7.74 -21.52
CA HIS A 113 2.40 6.97 -21.26
C HIS A 113 3.38 7.79 -20.41
N ARG A 114 4.24 7.12 -19.62
CA ARG A 114 5.24 7.75 -18.73
C ARG A 114 4.64 8.75 -17.75
N ALA A 115 3.51 8.37 -17.16
CA ALA A 115 2.86 9.15 -16.12
C ALA A 115 2.89 8.43 -14.78
N GLU A 116 3.17 9.19 -13.72
CA GLU A 116 3.14 8.72 -12.34
C GLU A 116 1.69 8.46 -11.94
N GLU A 117 1.45 7.23 -11.46
CA GLU A 117 0.12 6.68 -11.30
C GLU A 117 -0.71 7.39 -10.24
N ASP A 118 -0.11 7.62 -9.07
CA ASP A 118 -0.71 8.30 -7.93
C ASP A 118 -1.15 9.74 -8.24
N GLN A 119 -0.33 10.43 -9.02
CA GLN A 119 -0.54 11.78 -9.51
C GLN A 119 -1.71 11.85 -10.50
N GLU A 120 -1.73 10.98 -11.52
CA GLU A 120 -2.82 10.96 -12.49
C GLU A 120 -4.14 10.47 -11.90
N LEU A 121 -4.10 9.48 -10.99
CA LEU A 121 -5.24 9.06 -10.20
C LEU A 121 -5.84 10.24 -9.43
N ALA A 122 -4.99 11.03 -8.75
CA ALA A 122 -5.43 12.18 -7.98
C ALA A 122 -6.01 13.30 -8.86
N LYS A 123 -5.42 13.57 -10.03
CA LYS A 123 -5.99 14.52 -11.01
C LYS A 123 -7.39 14.08 -11.41
N CYS A 124 -7.54 12.82 -11.83
CA CYS A 124 -8.81 12.25 -12.28
C CYS A 124 -9.89 12.33 -11.19
N LEU A 125 -9.61 11.81 -9.99
CA LEU A 125 -10.54 11.83 -8.86
C LEU A 125 -10.88 13.26 -8.38
N SER A 126 -9.91 14.18 -8.43
CA SER A 126 -10.14 15.56 -7.97
C SER A 126 -11.18 16.31 -8.81
N LYS A 127 -11.40 15.91 -10.07
CA LYS A 127 -12.39 16.54 -10.97
C LYS A 127 -13.82 16.18 -10.61
N ILE A 128 -14.03 15.03 -9.99
CA ILE A 128 -15.32 14.57 -9.47
C ILE A 128 -15.47 14.78 -7.97
N GLY A 129 -14.55 15.53 -7.36
CA GLY A 129 -14.62 15.89 -5.95
C GLY A 129 -14.22 14.78 -4.98
N VAL A 130 -13.60 13.70 -5.46
CA VAL A 130 -13.04 12.63 -4.64
C VAL A 130 -11.59 12.97 -4.29
N TYR A 131 -11.26 12.94 -3.00
CA TYR A 131 -9.93 13.27 -2.48
C TYR A 131 -9.53 12.27 -1.40
N PRO A 132 -8.22 12.06 -1.19
CA PRO A 132 -7.78 11.20 -0.09
C PRO A 132 -8.24 11.78 1.25
N SER A 133 -8.85 10.91 2.05
CA SER A 133 -9.31 11.21 3.40
C SER A 133 -8.17 11.04 4.40
N LYS A 134 -8.32 11.67 5.57
CA LYS A 134 -7.32 11.59 6.65
C LYS A 134 -7.15 10.14 7.11
N SER A 135 -5.92 9.62 7.02
CA SER A 135 -5.55 8.26 7.45
C SER A 135 -4.44 8.31 8.50
N THR A 136 -4.74 8.98 9.61
CA THR A 136 -3.91 9.01 10.82
C THR A 136 -4.72 8.49 12.01
N ASP A 137 -4.03 8.08 13.07
CA ASP A 137 -4.71 7.67 14.29
C ASP A 137 -5.28 8.85 15.11
N ALA A 138 -5.88 8.54 16.25
CA ALA A 138 -6.48 9.54 17.15
C ALA A 138 -5.48 10.59 17.66
N TYR A 139 -4.17 10.31 17.62
CA TYR A 139 -3.10 11.22 18.00
C TYR A 139 -2.50 11.97 16.80
N GLY A 140 -3.04 11.77 15.59
CA GLY A 140 -2.56 12.39 14.37
C GLY A 140 -1.32 11.72 13.76
N ARG A 141 -0.99 10.50 14.17
CA ARG A 141 0.19 9.76 13.70
C ARG A 141 -0.10 8.99 12.43
N GLN A 142 0.87 8.91 11.55
CA GLN A 142 0.75 8.29 10.24
C GLN A 142 0.54 6.77 10.36
N MET A 143 -0.41 6.26 9.59
CA MET A 143 -0.69 4.81 9.48
C MET A 143 -0.15 4.23 8.17
N PHE A 144 -0.05 5.04 7.12
CA PHE A 144 0.65 4.69 5.89
C PHE A 144 2.00 5.40 5.90
N HIS A 145 3.07 4.79 5.40
CA HIS A 145 4.40 5.40 5.38
C HIS A 145 5.02 5.26 3.99
N HIS A 146 5.56 6.37 3.45
CA HIS A 146 6.19 6.42 2.13
C HIS A 146 7.68 6.04 2.17
N PHE A 147 8.42 6.57 3.14
CA PHE A 147 9.87 6.38 3.21
C PHE A 147 10.25 5.13 3.99
N HIS A 148 11.44 4.61 3.68
CA HIS A 148 12.02 3.54 4.46
C HIS A 148 12.15 3.97 5.93
N PRO A 149 11.83 3.11 6.91
CA PRO A 149 11.82 3.53 8.32
C PRO A 149 13.13 4.12 8.83
N LEU A 150 14.26 3.68 8.27
CA LEU A 150 15.60 4.19 8.62
C LEU A 150 15.93 5.54 7.95
N GLU A 151 15.26 5.91 6.87
CA GLU A 151 15.52 7.18 6.18
C GLU A 151 14.94 8.38 6.95
N LEU A 152 13.92 8.16 7.77
CA LEU A 152 13.24 9.19 8.55
C LEU A 152 14.12 9.82 9.64
N GLU A 153 15.29 9.26 9.92
CA GLU A 153 16.30 9.85 10.81
C GLU A 153 17.11 10.98 10.15
N SER A 154 17.02 11.12 8.81
CA SER A 154 17.70 12.19 8.08
C SER A 154 17.04 13.56 8.29
N SER A 155 17.81 14.55 8.74
CA SER A 155 17.32 15.91 8.99
C SER A 155 16.80 16.61 7.72
N PHE A 156 17.43 16.36 6.57
CA PHE A 156 16.97 16.88 5.28
C PHE A 156 15.63 16.27 4.88
N LEU A 157 15.51 14.94 5.01
CA LEU A 157 14.28 14.25 4.65
C LEU A 157 13.14 14.65 5.58
N PHE A 158 13.42 14.80 6.88
CA PHE A 158 12.45 15.30 7.84
C PHE A 158 11.87 16.66 7.43
N GLN A 159 12.70 17.62 7.01
CA GLN A 159 12.22 18.93 6.54
C GLN A 159 11.35 18.82 5.30
N PHE A 160 11.75 17.97 4.35
CA PHE A 160 10.95 17.70 3.15
C PHE A 160 9.57 17.14 3.55
N ILE A 161 9.54 16.09 4.37
CA ILE A 161 8.31 15.44 4.80
C ILE A 161 7.43 16.44 5.56
N ALA A 162 7.97 17.15 6.55
CA ALA A 162 7.22 18.11 7.34
C ALA A 162 6.60 19.23 6.50
N LYS A 163 7.28 19.64 5.41
CA LYS A 163 6.76 20.64 4.46
C LYS A 163 5.67 20.08 3.55
N TYR A 164 5.84 18.85 3.07
CA TYR A 164 5.05 18.31 1.97
C TYR A 164 3.93 17.35 2.39
N SER A 165 3.95 16.88 3.63
CA SER A 165 2.84 16.10 4.19
C SER A 165 1.60 16.95 4.34
N PHE A 166 0.43 16.36 4.08
CA PHE A 166 -0.82 17.06 4.27
C PHE A 166 -1.18 17.18 5.76
N GLU A 167 -1.00 16.10 6.51
CA GLU A 167 -1.07 16.10 7.97
C GLU A 167 0.25 16.56 8.59
N LYS A 168 0.18 17.07 9.82
CA LYS A 168 1.35 17.44 10.60
C LYS A 168 2.25 16.21 10.78
N PHE A 169 3.52 16.34 10.41
CA PHE A 169 4.52 15.31 10.62
C PHE A 169 5.34 15.61 11.88
N GLU A 170 5.49 14.61 12.75
CA GLU A 170 6.24 14.71 14.01
C GLU A 170 7.56 13.93 13.91
N PRO A 171 8.61 14.31 14.67
CA PRO A 171 9.85 13.54 14.69
C PRO A 171 9.63 12.14 15.28
N PHE A 172 10.56 11.22 14.98
CA PHE A 172 10.57 9.90 15.61
C PHE A 172 10.63 10.02 17.15
N PRO A 173 9.92 9.16 17.92
CA PRO A 173 9.02 8.08 17.49
C PRO A 173 7.55 8.50 17.31
N HIS A 174 7.25 9.80 17.36
CA HIS A 174 5.89 10.28 17.52
C HIS A 174 5.06 10.28 16.23
N HIS A 175 5.64 10.13 15.03
CA HIS A 175 4.85 10.00 13.79
C HIS A 175 4.35 8.60 13.50
N TYR A 176 4.92 7.55 14.10
CA TYR A 176 4.49 6.18 13.86
C TYR A 176 3.24 5.84 14.68
N SER A 177 2.15 5.49 13.99
CA SER A 177 0.99 4.94 14.67
C SER A 177 1.28 3.55 15.20
N ARG A 178 0.70 3.21 16.36
CA ARG A 178 0.66 1.82 16.85
C ARG A 178 -0.23 0.93 15.97
N ASP A 179 -1.17 1.53 15.24
CA ASP A 179 -2.02 0.88 14.26
C ASP A 179 -1.47 1.11 12.83
N THR A 180 -0.13 1.10 12.67
CA THR A 180 0.50 1.24 11.35
C THR A 180 -0.01 0.18 10.37
N ILE A 181 -0.42 0.64 9.19
CA ILE A 181 -0.99 -0.16 8.09
C ILE A 181 0.08 -0.52 7.07
N SER A 182 0.87 0.43 6.59
CA SER A 182 1.85 0.17 5.52
C SER A 182 3.23 0.76 5.83
N MET A 183 4.27 0.03 5.44
CA MET A 183 5.67 0.47 5.43
C MET A 183 6.22 0.27 4.02
N HIS A 184 7.02 1.19 3.50
CA HIS A 184 7.46 1.18 2.11
C HIS A 184 8.97 1.39 1.95
N HIS A 185 9.44 0.93 0.78
CA HIS A 185 10.81 0.67 0.35
C HIS A 185 11.54 -0.45 1.10
N LEU A 186 10.82 -1.49 1.54
CA LEU A 186 11.42 -2.62 2.24
C LEU A 186 11.98 -3.66 1.27
N SER A 187 13.16 -4.16 1.58
CA SER A 187 13.68 -5.35 0.91
C SER A 187 12.86 -6.61 1.26
N PRO A 188 12.91 -7.67 0.45
CA PRO A 188 12.31 -8.96 0.80
C PRO A 188 12.83 -9.55 2.12
N PHE A 189 14.06 -9.21 2.53
CA PHE A 189 14.63 -9.63 3.82
C PHE A 189 13.96 -8.90 4.99
N GLU A 190 13.77 -7.58 4.85
CA GLU A 190 13.09 -6.76 5.86
C GLU A 190 11.63 -7.15 6.01
N MET A 191 10.92 -7.42 4.91
CA MET A 191 9.55 -7.93 4.97
C MET A 191 9.45 -9.24 5.75
N ARG A 192 10.35 -10.20 5.49
CA ARG A 192 10.42 -11.46 6.26
C ARG A 192 10.72 -11.22 7.72
N MET A 193 11.65 -10.31 8.02
CA MET A 193 11.97 -9.94 9.39
C MET A 193 10.76 -9.30 10.09
N TYR A 194 10.06 -8.37 9.43
CA TYR A 194 8.88 -7.70 9.99
C TYR A 194 7.78 -8.71 10.28
N HIS A 195 7.53 -9.62 9.33
CA HIS A 195 6.57 -10.71 9.54
C HIS A 195 6.95 -11.60 10.72
N TYR A 196 8.22 -12.01 10.81
CA TYR A 196 8.69 -12.81 11.94
C TYR A 196 8.57 -12.07 13.28
N LEU A 197 8.92 -10.79 13.33
CA LEU A 197 8.82 -9.99 14.55
C LEU A 197 7.37 -9.75 14.99
N LEU A 198 6.45 -9.58 14.05
CA LEU A 198 5.03 -9.33 14.33
C LEU A 198 4.27 -10.61 14.70
N TYR A 199 4.54 -11.72 14.03
CA TYR A 199 3.73 -12.94 14.13
C TYR A 199 4.49 -14.19 14.60
N GLY A 200 5.80 -14.23 14.41
CA GLY A 200 6.66 -15.38 14.77
C GLY A 200 7.25 -15.29 16.18
N VAL A 201 7.54 -14.09 16.68
CA VAL A 201 8.13 -13.90 18.01
C VAL A 201 7.08 -14.05 19.10
N LYS A 202 7.27 -15.06 19.95
CA LYS A 202 6.54 -15.19 21.22
C LYS A 202 7.33 -14.51 22.33
N TYR A 203 7.10 -13.21 22.52
CA TYR A 203 7.60 -12.51 23.70
C TYR A 203 6.59 -12.63 24.84
N HIS A 204 7.05 -12.95 26.05
CA HIS A 204 6.17 -13.25 27.19
C HIS A 204 5.23 -12.07 27.53
N ASN A 205 3.98 -12.40 27.89
CA ASN A 205 2.86 -11.51 28.28
C ASN A 205 2.04 -10.78 27.19
N ARG A 206 2.02 -11.24 25.92
CA ARG A 206 0.85 -11.01 25.05
C ARG A 206 0.05 -12.30 24.95
N THR A 207 -1.16 -12.33 25.53
CA THR A 207 -2.19 -13.28 25.08
C THR A 207 -2.44 -13.01 23.59
N PRO A 208 -2.13 -13.94 22.67
CA PRO A 208 -2.34 -13.72 21.25
C PRO A 208 -3.83 -13.54 21.02
N THR A 209 -4.25 -12.38 20.49
CA THR A 209 -5.66 -12.19 20.13
C THR A 209 -6.06 -13.03 18.93
N GLN A 210 -5.14 -13.63 18.18
CA GLN A 210 -5.38 -14.73 17.23
C GLN A 210 -4.12 -15.59 17.04
N PRO A 211 -4.24 -16.87 16.66
CA PRO A 211 -3.09 -17.64 16.18
C PRO A 211 -2.51 -16.97 14.92
N ALA A 212 -1.19 -16.94 14.82
CA ALA A 212 -0.50 -16.48 13.60
C ALA A 212 -1.05 -17.26 12.38
N PRO A 213 -1.24 -16.60 11.22
CA PRO A 213 -1.60 -17.30 10.00
C PRO A 213 -0.59 -18.41 9.74
N VAL A 214 -1.06 -19.65 9.58
CA VAL A 214 -0.21 -20.76 9.17
C VAL A 214 0.24 -20.46 7.74
N VAL A 215 1.48 -20.03 7.57
CA VAL A 215 2.15 -20.04 6.27
C VAL A 215 2.24 -21.51 5.87
N SER A 216 1.39 -21.95 4.93
CA SER A 216 1.46 -23.31 4.42
C SER A 216 2.81 -23.50 3.75
N ASP A 217 3.57 -24.48 4.22
CA ASP A 217 4.90 -24.86 3.75
C ASP A 217 4.92 -25.07 2.23
N GLY A 218 5.19 -24.00 1.48
CA GLY A 218 5.72 -24.07 0.14
C GLY A 218 7.22 -24.25 0.27
N ASN A 219 7.69 -25.49 0.07
CA ASN A 219 9.09 -25.92 0.05
C ASN A 219 10.12 -24.78 -0.19
N TRP A 220 10.69 -24.27 0.90
CA TRP A 220 11.96 -23.55 0.86
C TRP A 220 13.03 -24.52 1.31
N ALA A 221 13.64 -25.23 0.36
CA ALA A 221 14.86 -25.96 0.66
C ALA A 221 15.93 -24.94 1.13
N PRO A 222 16.59 -25.15 2.28
CA PRO A 222 17.71 -24.33 2.66
C PRO A 222 18.82 -24.52 1.63
N LEU A 223 19.50 -23.43 1.26
CA LEU A 223 20.84 -23.54 0.69
C LEU A 223 21.69 -24.32 1.70
N THR A 224 21.92 -25.60 1.40
CA THR A 224 22.82 -26.43 2.20
C THR A 224 24.20 -25.82 2.09
N THR A 225 24.73 -25.38 3.22
CA THR A 225 26.16 -25.12 3.41
C THR A 225 26.91 -26.44 3.29
N SER A 226 27.13 -26.93 2.07
CA SER A 226 28.06 -28.02 1.82
C SER A 226 29.47 -27.46 1.75
N GLY A 227 30.03 -27.16 2.93
CA GLY A 227 31.47 -27.08 3.12
C GLY A 227 32.00 -28.46 3.44
N GLU A 228 32.36 -29.24 2.42
CA GLU A 228 33.28 -30.38 2.57
C GLU A 228 34.32 -30.32 1.46
N ILE A 229 35.53 -29.88 1.82
CA ILE A 229 36.74 -30.14 1.05
C ILE A 229 37.24 -31.51 1.49
N VAL A 230 37.00 -32.54 0.67
CA VAL A 230 37.74 -33.80 0.74
C VAL A 230 38.73 -33.81 -0.42
N LYS A 231 40.03 -33.78 -0.11
CA LYS A 231 41.10 -34.01 -1.10
C LYS A 231 41.20 -35.51 -1.41
N PRO A 232 41.46 -35.91 -2.67
CA PRO A 232 41.57 -37.31 -3.03
C PRO A 232 42.99 -37.86 -2.74
N GLN A 233 42.99 -39.08 -2.18
CA GLN A 233 44.03 -40.12 -2.02
C GLN A 233 45.46 -39.71 -1.67
#